data_AF-Q6XQ10-F1
#
_entry.id   AF-Q6XQ10-F1
#
_cell.length_a   1.000
_cell.length_b   1.000
_cell.length_c   1.000
_cell.angle_alpha   90.00
_cell.angle_beta   90.00
_cell.angle_gamma   90.00
#
_symmetry.space_group_name_H-M   'P 1'
#
loop_
_entity.id
_entity.type
_entity.pdbx_description
1 polymer ?
#
loop_
_entity_poly.entity_id
_entity_poly.type
_entity_poly.pdbx_seq_one_letter_code
_entity_poly.pdbx_strand_id
1 'polypeptide(L)'
;PPKVQVYSRNPGQHGKDNTLICHVSGFHPPDISIQLLKNGVEIPDAKQTDLAFEQGWQFHLTKSVGFTPASGEEYTCRVRHLKNLKTYTREQICKDLEQDIMGAIPSVTSPTLELR
;
A
#
# COMPACT_ATOMS: atom_id res chain seq x y z
N PRO A 1 7.07 2.19 -19.72
CA PRO A 1 5.93 2.31 -18.78
C PRO A 1 6.48 2.28 -17.35
N PRO A 2 5.95 3.09 -16.43
CA PRO A 2 6.44 3.12 -15.05
C PRO A 2 6.22 1.78 -14.35
N LYS A 3 7.18 1.40 -13.50
CA LYS A 3 6.98 0.44 -12.42
C LYS A 3 6.41 1.20 -11.24
N VAL A 4 5.35 0.68 -10.62
CA VAL A 4 4.65 1.37 -9.54
C VAL A 4 4.51 0.42 -8.36
N GLN A 5 4.87 0.92 -7.18
CA GLN A 5 4.71 0.23 -5.91
C GLN A 5 3.90 1.13 -4.99
N VAL A 6 2.79 0.60 -4.47
CA VAL A 6 1.98 1.25 -3.44
C VAL A 6 2.24 0.51 -2.14
N TYR A 7 2.56 1.21 -1.06
CA TYR A 7 2.86 0.60 0.24
C TYR A 7 2.74 1.61 1.38
N SER A 8 2.68 1.11 2.61
CA SER A 8 2.73 1.92 3.81
C SER A 8 4.14 1.92 4.41
N ARG A 9 4.52 2.99 5.12
CA ARG A 9 5.82 3.08 5.82
C ARG A 9 5.96 1.98 6.89
N ASN A 10 4.91 1.80 7.69
CA ASN A 10 4.83 0.76 8.73
C ASN A 10 3.81 -0.31 8.32
N PRO A 11 3.86 -1.52 8.90
CA PRO A 11 2.77 -2.49 8.76
C PRO A 11 1.43 -1.83 9.08
N GLY A 12 0.45 -1.90 8.18
CA GLY A 12 -0.82 -1.23 8.43
C GLY A 12 -1.61 -1.91 9.54
N GLN A 13 -2.13 -1.07 10.42
CA GLN A 13 -2.99 -1.44 11.52
C GLN A 13 -4.13 -0.43 11.56
N HIS A 14 -5.36 -0.91 11.67
CA HIS A 14 -6.53 -0.03 11.72
C HIS A 14 -6.41 0.96 12.89
N GLY A 15 -6.75 2.22 12.63
CA GLY A 15 -6.75 3.27 13.65
C GLY A 15 -5.37 3.76 14.09
N LYS A 16 -4.27 3.28 13.50
CA LYS A 16 -2.91 3.78 13.78
C LYS A 16 -2.35 4.60 12.64
N ASP A 17 -1.78 5.75 12.97
CA ASP A 17 -1.17 6.65 12.00
C ASP A 17 -0.06 5.97 11.21
N ASN A 18 -0.06 6.25 9.91
CA ASN A 18 0.88 5.70 8.97
C ASN A 18 1.12 6.68 7.80
N THR A 19 1.96 6.27 6.85
CA THR A 19 2.22 7.04 5.63
C THR A 19 1.98 6.14 4.44
N LEU A 20 1.07 6.54 3.56
CA LEU A 20 0.86 5.90 2.26
C LEU A 20 1.91 6.41 1.30
N ILE A 21 2.56 5.50 0.58
CA ILE A 21 3.68 5.77 -0.32
C ILE A 21 3.37 5.16 -1.68
N CYS A 22 3.49 5.96 -2.73
CA CYS A 22 3.54 5.49 -4.10
C CYS A 22 4.92 5.81 -4.69
N HIS A 23 5.71 4.77 -4.90
CA HIS A 23 7.00 4.87 -5.57
C HIS A 23 6.84 4.49 -7.04
N VAL A 24 7.19 5.41 -7.92
CA VAL A 24 7.11 5.26 -9.38
C VAL A 24 8.52 5.32 -9.94
N SER A 25 8.94 4.31 -10.69
CA SER A 25 10.31 4.21 -11.22
C SER A 25 10.37 3.65 -12.64
N GLY A 26 11.52 3.75 -13.30
CA GLY A 26 11.74 3.14 -14.61
C GLY A 26 11.00 3.86 -15.76
N PHE A 27 10.57 5.11 -15.57
CA PHE A 27 9.82 5.85 -16.58
C PHE A 27 10.70 6.84 -17.34
N HIS A 28 10.33 7.08 -18.60
CA HIS A 28 10.89 8.07 -19.50
C HIS A 28 9.85 8.33 -20.61
N PRO A 29 9.58 9.58 -21.04
CA PRO A 29 10.14 10.86 -20.56
C PRO A 29 9.62 11.24 -19.16
N PRO A 30 10.13 12.34 -18.53
CA PRO A 30 9.85 12.65 -17.12
C PRO A 30 8.46 13.23 -16.84
N ASP A 31 7.67 13.57 -17.87
CA ASP A 31 6.31 14.08 -17.69
C ASP A 31 5.36 12.98 -17.20
N ILE A 32 4.99 13.07 -15.92
CA ILE A 32 4.09 12.13 -15.25
C ILE A 32 3.26 12.87 -14.20
N SER A 33 2.06 12.37 -13.91
CA SER A 33 1.23 12.80 -12.78
C SER A 33 0.98 11.61 -11.86
N ILE A 34 1.12 11.82 -10.56
CA ILE A 34 0.90 10.81 -9.52
C ILE A 34 -0.15 11.36 -8.55
N GLN A 35 -1.16 10.56 -8.23
CA GLN A 35 -2.20 10.91 -7.26
C GLN A 35 -2.38 9.75 -6.28
N LEU A 36 -2.45 10.07 -4.99
CA LEU A 36 -2.84 9.13 -3.95
C LEU A 36 -4.33 9.30 -3.71
N LEU A 37 -5.08 8.21 -3.78
CA LEU A 37 -6.53 8.22 -3.67
C LEU A 37 -6.97 7.40 -2.45
N LYS A 38 -8.04 7.84 -1.80
CA LYS A 38 -8.82 7.11 -0.82
C LYS A 38 -10.23 6.95 -1.38
N ASN A 39 -10.67 5.71 -1.59
CA ASN A 39 -11.97 5.39 -2.19
C ASN A 39 -12.24 6.15 -3.50
N GLY A 40 -11.20 6.27 -4.34
CA GLY A 40 -11.26 7.01 -5.62
C GLY A 40 -11.13 8.54 -5.52
N VAL A 41 -11.11 9.12 -4.32
CA VAL A 41 -10.97 10.56 -4.09
C VAL A 41 -9.52 10.92 -3.76
N GLU A 42 -8.98 11.98 -4.37
CA GLU A 42 -7.59 12.40 -4.12
C GLU A 42 -7.39 12.88 -2.68
N ILE A 43 -6.35 12.37 -2.03
CA ILE A 43 -5.97 12.75 -0.68
C ILE A 43 -5.20 14.08 -0.75
N PRO A 44 -5.64 15.13 -0.03
CA PRO A 44 -4.96 16.43 -0.05
C PRO A 44 -3.58 16.37 0.62
N ASP A 45 -2.78 17.42 0.41
CA ASP A 45 -1.49 17.66 1.08
C ASP A 45 -0.41 16.59 0.90
N ALA A 46 -0.61 15.65 -0.03
CA ALA A 46 0.39 14.67 -0.42
C ALA A 46 1.68 15.36 -0.93
N LYS A 47 2.83 14.91 -0.42
CA LYS A 47 4.16 15.43 -0.79
C LYS A 47 4.79 14.56 -1.86
N GLN A 48 5.49 15.20 -2.79
CA GLN A 48 6.25 14.52 -3.85
C GLN A 48 7.72 14.89 -3.71
N THR A 49 8.61 13.91 -3.95
CA THR A 49 10.05 14.17 -4.06
C THR A 49 10.37 14.98 -5.30
N ASP A 50 11.55 15.59 -5.32
CA ASP A 50 12.12 16.08 -6.56
C ASP A 50 12.40 14.93 -7.54
N LEU A 51 12.43 15.26 -8.83
CA LEU A 51 12.73 14.31 -9.89
C LEU A 51 14.18 13.84 -9.78
N ALA A 52 14.36 12.54 -9.68
CA ALA A 52 15.68 11.90 -9.67
C ALA A 52 15.73 10.78 -10.71
N PHE A 53 16.95 10.35 -11.05
CA PHE A 53 17.17 9.29 -12.03
C PHE A 53 18.33 8.39 -11.62
N GLU A 54 18.25 7.14 -12.06
CA GLU A 54 19.30 6.14 -11.87
C GLU A 54 20.15 6.01 -13.14
N GLN A 55 21.21 5.19 -13.05
CA GLN A 55 22.02 4.81 -14.21
C GLN A 55 21.13 4.28 -15.35
N GLY A 56 21.33 4.78 -16.57
CA GLY A 56 20.46 4.47 -17.71
C GLY A 56 19.32 5.47 -17.94
N TRP A 57 19.36 6.64 -17.29
CA TRP A 57 18.45 7.78 -17.54
C TRP A 57 16.98 7.45 -17.30
N GLN A 58 16.72 6.54 -16.35
CA GLN A 58 15.38 6.19 -15.93
C GLN A 58 14.99 7.00 -14.70
N PHE A 59 13.86 7.70 -14.79
CA PHE A 59 13.39 8.57 -13.73
C PHE A 59 12.65 7.79 -12.64
N HIS A 60 12.67 8.34 -11.44
CA HIS A 60 11.83 7.93 -10.34
C HIS A 60 11.28 9.12 -9.55
N LEU A 61 10.10 8.94 -8.96
CA LEU A 61 9.42 9.88 -8.09
C LEU A 61 8.71 9.11 -6.98
N THR A 62 8.64 9.71 -5.80
CA THR A 62 7.86 9.18 -4.69
C THR A 62 6.83 10.21 -4.26
N LYS A 63 5.55 9.83 -4.26
CA LYS A 63 4.47 10.63 -3.66
C LYS A 63 3.99 9.96 -2.38
N SER A 64 3.80 10.72 -1.31
CA SER A 64 3.43 10.19 0.00
C SER A 64 2.48 11.11 0.76
N VAL A 65 1.64 10.53 1.61
CA VAL A 65 0.71 11.28 2.47
C VAL A 65 0.49 10.55 3.79
N GLY A 66 0.31 11.31 4.86
CA GLY A 66 -0.13 10.76 6.13
C GLY A 66 -1.56 10.24 6.02
N PHE A 67 -1.83 9.10 6.63
CA PHE A 67 -3.18 8.54 6.69
C PHE A 67 -3.34 7.65 7.92
N THR A 68 -4.58 7.48 8.35
CA THR A 68 -4.95 6.51 9.38
C THR A 68 -5.81 5.46 8.69
N PRO A 69 -5.31 4.24 8.50
CA PRO A 69 -6.07 3.21 7.80
C PRO A 69 -7.34 2.82 8.57
N ALA A 70 -8.44 2.59 7.86
CA ALA A 70 -9.65 2.01 8.42
C ALA A 70 -10.17 0.85 7.57
N SER A 71 -10.96 -0.02 8.19
CA SER A 71 -11.57 -1.17 7.52
C SER A 71 -12.52 -0.72 6.43
N GLY A 72 -12.51 -1.44 5.30
CA GLY A 72 -13.36 -1.15 4.14
C GLY A 72 -12.91 0.04 3.28
N GLU A 73 -11.78 0.67 3.59
CA GLU A 73 -11.22 1.75 2.78
C GLU A 73 -10.18 1.25 1.78
N GLU A 74 -10.32 1.68 0.52
CA GLU A 74 -9.36 1.40 -0.53
C GLU A 74 -8.40 2.57 -0.70
N TYR A 75 -7.11 2.28 -0.72
CA TYR A 75 -6.06 3.26 -0.99
C TYR A 75 -5.31 2.87 -2.26
N THR A 76 -5.26 3.79 -3.22
CA THR A 76 -4.67 3.52 -4.54
C THR A 76 -3.73 4.63 -4.98
N CYS A 77 -2.84 4.30 -5.92
CA CYS A 77 -2.02 5.26 -6.63
C CYS A 77 -2.45 5.33 -8.09
N ARG A 78 -2.88 6.51 -8.54
CA ARG A 78 -3.22 6.76 -9.94
C ARG A 78 -2.06 7.47 -10.61
N VAL A 79 -1.54 6.87 -11.68
CA VAL A 79 -0.37 7.37 -12.41
C VAL A 79 -0.75 7.61 -13.87
N ARG A 80 -0.53 8.84 -14.34
CA ARG A 80 -0.62 9.21 -15.75
C ARG A 80 0.78 9.38 -16.31
N HIS A 81 1.20 8.48 -17.21
CA HIS A 81 2.45 8.60 -17.95
C HIS A 81 2.14 8.73 -19.45
N LEU A 82 2.50 9.86 -20.05
CA LEU A 82 2.06 10.26 -21.39
C LEU A 82 0.51 10.21 -21.48
N LYS A 83 -0.03 9.39 -22.38
CA LYS A 83 -1.48 9.17 -22.59
C LYS A 83 -2.04 8.02 -21.74
N ASN A 84 -1.20 7.28 -21.02
CA ASN A 84 -1.61 6.08 -20.29
C ASN A 84 -1.93 6.46 -18.84
N LEU A 85 -3.20 6.30 -18.46
CA LEU A 85 -3.65 6.42 -17.08
C LEU A 85 -3.85 5.01 -16.51
N LYS A 86 -3.23 4.73 -15.36
CA LYS A 86 -3.38 3.46 -14.65
C LYS A 86 -3.53 3.69 -13.15
N THR A 87 -4.34 2.85 -12.51
CA THR A 87 -4.53 2.83 -11.06
C THR A 87 -3.91 1.57 -10.50
N TYR A 88 -3.19 1.70 -9.40
CA TYR A 88 -2.45 0.64 -8.73
C TYR A 88 -2.95 0.54 -7.30
N THR A 89 -3.33 -0.66 -6.88
CA THR A 89 -3.77 -0.97 -5.52
C THR A 89 -2.74 -1.89 -4.88
N ARG A 90 -2.64 -1.86 -3.55
CA ARG A 90 -1.96 -2.93 -2.79
C ARG A 90 -3.00 -3.72 -2.04
N GLU A 91 -2.95 -5.04 -2.19
CA GLU A 91 -3.97 -5.96 -1.64
C GLU A 91 -3.96 -6.05 -0.10
N GLN A 92 -2.97 -5.46 0.57
CA GLN A 92 -2.77 -5.58 2.02
C GLN A 92 -2.13 -4.30 2.58
N ILE A 93 -2.87 -3.19 2.55
CA ILE A 93 -2.41 -1.95 3.21
C ILE A 93 -2.51 -2.08 4.72
N CYS A 94 -3.49 -2.84 5.23
CA CYS A 94 -3.56 -3.25 6.62
C CYS A 94 -3.45 -4.77 6.75
N LYS A 95 -2.96 -5.20 7.92
CA LYS A 95 -3.21 -6.54 8.41
C LYS A 95 -4.55 -6.52 9.13
N ASP A 96 -5.44 -7.41 8.76
CA ASP A 96 -6.62 -7.68 9.58
C ASP A 96 -6.13 -8.28 10.90
N LEU A 97 -6.49 -7.64 12.02
CA LEU A 97 -6.16 -8.12 13.38
C LEU A 97 -6.71 -9.54 13.65
N GLU A 98 -7.58 -10.06 12.79
CA GLU A 98 -8.12 -11.42 12.88
C GLU A 98 -7.11 -12.51 12.49
N GLN A 99 -6.06 -12.20 11.73
CA GLN A 99 -5.08 -13.22 11.32
C GLN A 99 -4.09 -13.61 12.42
N ASP A 100 -4.00 -12.87 13.53
CA ASP A 100 -3.11 -13.21 14.66
C ASP A 100 -3.79 -14.12 15.71
N ILE A 101 -5.12 -14.31 15.67
CA ILE A 101 -5.86 -15.09 16.70
C ILE A 101 -5.91 -16.59 16.38
N MET A 102 -5.84 -17.01 15.11
CA MET A 102 -5.87 -18.44 14.73
C MET A 102 -4.56 -19.20 15.01
N GLY A 103 -3.52 -18.54 15.51
CA GLY A 103 -2.24 -19.18 15.89
C GLY A 103 -2.16 -19.66 17.34
N ALA A 104 -3.19 -19.46 18.17
CA ALA A 104 -3.06 -19.57 19.63
C ALA A 104 -4.04 -20.54 20.33
N ILE A 105 -4.58 -21.55 19.65
CA ILE A 105 -5.27 -22.66 20.33
C ILE A 105 -4.41 -23.92 20.25
N PRO A 106 -3.61 -24.25 21.28
CA PRO A 106 -3.14 -25.61 21.44
C PRO A 106 -4.38 -26.50 21.66
N SER A 107 -4.55 -27.49 20.80
CA SER A 107 -5.58 -28.52 20.89
C SER A 107 -5.56 -29.17 22.27
N VAL A 108 -6.62 -28.95 23.06
CA VAL A 108 -6.87 -29.70 24.30
C VAL A 108 -7.32 -31.11 23.90
N THR A 109 -6.43 -32.09 24.00
CA THR A 109 -6.81 -33.50 23.97
C THR A 109 -6.85 -34.04 25.39
N SER A 110 -8.05 -34.33 25.90
CA SER A 110 -8.27 -35.20 27.06
C SER A 110 -9.76 -35.58 27.17
N PRO A 111 -10.13 -36.71 27.79
CA PRO A 111 -9.66 -38.09 27.62
C PRO A 111 -10.83 -38.99 27.16
N THR A 112 -10.57 -40.07 26.42
CA THR A 112 -11.60 -41.11 26.24
C THR A 112 -11.53 -42.08 27.42
N LEU A 113 -12.61 -42.06 28.19
CA LEU A 113 -12.96 -43.01 29.25
C LEU A 113 -13.22 -44.39 28.60
N GLU A 114 -12.30 -45.35 28.69
CA GLU A 114 -12.61 -46.75 28.40
C GLU A 114 -13.23 -47.38 29.66
N LEU A 115 -14.54 -47.59 29.60
CA LEU A 115 -15.30 -48.45 30.48
C LEU A 115 -15.31 -49.86 29.87
N ARG A 116 -14.51 -50.79 30.41
CA ARG A 116 -14.83 -52.23 30.54
C ARG A 116 -13.74 -53.01 31.28
#